data_AF-A0A7J8BG37-F1
#
_entry.id   AF-A0A7J8BG37-F1
#
_cell.length_a   1.000
_cell.length_b   1.000
_cell.length_c   1.000
_cell.angle_alpha   90.00
_cell.angle_beta   90.00
_cell.angle_gamma   90.00
#
_symmetry.space_group_name_H-M   'P 1'
#
loop_
_entity.id
_entity.type
_entity.pdbx_description
1 polymer ?
#
loop_
_entity_poly.entity_id
_entity_poly.type
_entity_poly.pdbx_seq_one_letter_code
_entity_poly.pdbx_strand_id
1 'polypeptide(L)'
;MKVLIPMHTAKGLALFHAQLAYCVVQFLEKDTTLTEPVIRGLLKFWPKTCSQKEVMFLGEIEEILDVIEPTQFKKIEEPLFKQISKSVSSSHFQVAERALYFWNNEYILSLIEENIDKILPIMFGSLYKISKEHWNQTIVALVYNVLKTLMEMNGKLFDDLTSSYKAERQREKKKELEREELWKKLEELKLKKALEKQNSAYNMHSILSNTSNE
;
A
#
# COMPACT_ATOMS: atom_id res chain seq x y z
N MET A 1 -19.78 13.85 15.34
CA MET A 1 -19.06 13.30 14.15
C MET A 1 -19.84 13.26 12.83
N LYS A 2 -21.19 13.30 12.80
CA LYS A 2 -21.97 13.18 11.54
C LYS A 2 -21.82 14.35 10.55
N VAL A 3 -21.25 15.48 10.99
CA VAL A 3 -21.06 16.69 10.16
C VAL A 3 -19.58 16.92 9.85
N LEU A 4 -18.72 16.99 10.87
CA LEU A 4 -17.29 17.30 10.71
C LEU A 4 -16.55 16.29 9.83
N ILE A 5 -16.76 14.98 10.02
CA ILE A 5 -16.04 13.97 9.21
C ILE A 5 -16.43 14.05 7.72
N PRO A 6 -17.72 14.07 7.32
CA PRO A 6 -18.07 14.23 5.92
C PRO A 6 -17.54 15.50 5.24
N MET A 7 -17.29 16.59 5.99
CA MET A 7 -16.75 17.84 5.41
C MET A 7 -15.38 17.65 4.75
N HIS A 8 -14.60 16.65 5.16
CA HIS A 8 -13.31 16.31 4.52
C HIS A 8 -13.45 15.86 3.06
N THR A 9 -14.66 15.48 2.62
CA THR A 9 -14.91 15.09 1.22
C THR A 9 -15.06 16.28 0.27
N ALA A 10 -15.29 17.49 0.79
CA ALA A 10 -15.57 18.68 -0.02
C ALA A 10 -14.43 19.02 -0.99
N LYS A 11 -14.74 19.41 -2.23
CA LYS A 11 -13.73 19.76 -3.24
C LYS A 11 -12.80 20.89 -2.77
N GLY A 12 -13.37 21.92 -2.14
CA GLY A 12 -12.64 23.08 -1.61
C GLY A 12 -12.04 22.91 -0.21
N LEU A 13 -11.72 21.68 0.22
CA LEU A 13 -11.20 21.39 1.56
C LEU A 13 -10.01 22.29 1.95
N ALA A 14 -9.11 22.58 1.00
CA ALA A 14 -7.94 23.44 1.23
C ALA A 14 -8.27 24.83 1.79
N LEU A 15 -9.48 25.35 1.56
CA LEU A 15 -9.89 26.67 2.04
C LEU A 15 -10.18 26.71 3.54
N PHE A 16 -10.51 25.57 4.15
CA PHE A 16 -10.99 25.51 5.54
C PHE A 16 -10.41 24.34 6.35
N HIS A 17 -9.46 23.59 5.80
CA HIS A 17 -8.92 22.39 6.43
C HIS A 17 -8.29 22.66 7.80
N ALA A 18 -7.47 23.71 7.92
CA ALA A 18 -6.81 24.02 9.18
C ALA A 18 -7.83 24.26 10.31
N GLN A 19 -8.92 24.97 10.01
CA GLN A 19 -10.01 25.21 10.96
C GLN A 19 -10.79 23.93 11.27
N LEU A 20 -11.00 23.07 10.27
CA LEU A 20 -11.68 21.78 10.46
C LEU A 20 -10.86 20.81 11.31
N ALA A 21 -9.56 20.64 11.01
CA ALA A 21 -8.62 19.83 11.77
C ALA A 21 -8.54 20.31 13.22
N TYR A 22 -8.40 21.63 13.44
CA TYR A 22 -8.44 22.23 14.77
C TYR A 22 -9.72 21.86 15.52
N CYS A 23 -10.89 21.97 14.89
CA CYS A 23 -12.14 21.54 15.52
C CYS A 23 -12.12 20.05 15.88
N VAL A 24 -11.65 19.17 14.99
CA VAL A 24 -11.56 17.72 15.24
C VAL A 24 -10.65 17.43 16.44
N VAL A 25 -9.44 17.99 16.47
CA VAL A 25 -8.48 17.83 17.57
C VAL A 25 -9.07 18.32 18.89
N GLN A 26 -9.70 19.51 18.90
CA GLN A 26 -10.34 20.04 20.11
C GLN A 26 -11.47 19.14 20.62
N PHE A 27 -12.23 18.46 19.74
CA PHE A 27 -13.24 17.49 20.18
C PHE A 27 -12.60 16.28 20.86
N LEU A 28 -11.46 15.79 20.33
CA LEU A 28 -10.75 14.64 20.88
C LEU A 28 -10.11 14.94 22.24
N GLU A 29 -9.56 16.15 22.43
CA GLU A 29 -9.04 16.58 23.74
C GLU A 29 -10.12 16.63 24.82
N LYS A 30 -11.38 16.84 24.44
CA LYS A 30 -12.51 16.84 25.38
C LYS A 30 -13.07 15.45 25.66
N ASP A 31 -13.00 14.56 24.68
CA ASP A 31 -13.51 13.20 24.79
C ASP A 31 -12.71 12.24 23.91
N THR A 32 -11.75 11.56 24.52
CA THR A 32 -10.84 10.61 23.85
C THR A 32 -11.56 9.35 23.35
N THR A 33 -12.81 9.09 23.79
CA THR A 33 -13.60 7.96 23.28
C THR A 33 -14.02 8.14 21.82
N LEU A 34 -13.97 9.38 21.33
CA LEU A 34 -14.29 9.72 19.94
C LEU A 34 -13.15 9.41 18.96
N THR A 35 -11.93 9.14 19.43
CA THR A 35 -10.76 8.97 18.55
C THR A 35 -10.94 7.84 17.55
N GLU A 36 -11.38 6.66 18.01
CA GLU A 36 -11.61 5.52 17.12
C GLU A 36 -12.61 5.83 15.98
N PRO A 37 -13.84 6.31 16.24
CA PRO A 37 -14.78 6.62 15.17
C PRO A 37 -14.30 7.77 14.26
N VAL A 38 -13.53 8.73 14.78
CA VAL A 38 -12.91 9.82 13.98
C VAL A 38 -11.90 9.25 12.99
N ILE A 39 -10.90 8.52 13.48
CA ILE A 39 -9.84 7.93 12.64
C ILE A 39 -10.43 6.98 11.61
N ARG A 40 -11.36 6.10 12.01
CA ARG A 40 -12.05 5.22 11.05
C ARG A 40 -12.84 6.01 10.00
N GLY A 41 -13.42 7.15 10.40
CA GLY A 41 -14.09 8.08 9.51
C GLY A 41 -13.15 8.71 8.48
N LEU A 42 -11.99 9.22 8.91
CA LEU A 42 -10.96 9.77 8.02
C LEU A 42 -10.41 8.69 7.07
N LEU A 43 -10.10 7.51 7.57
CA LEU A 43 -9.64 6.37 6.76
C LEU A 43 -10.69 5.94 5.71
N LYS A 44 -11.98 6.00 6.05
CA LYS A 44 -13.07 5.72 5.11
C LYS A 44 -13.11 6.73 3.96
N PHE A 45 -12.79 8.00 4.23
CA PHE A 45 -12.79 9.07 3.25
C PHE A 45 -11.41 9.41 2.69
N TRP A 46 -10.43 8.51 2.87
CA TRP A 46 -9.06 8.74 2.43
C TRP A 46 -8.99 9.14 0.95
N PRO A 47 -8.35 10.28 0.60
CA PRO A 47 -8.27 10.75 -0.77
C PRO A 47 -7.51 9.76 -1.66
N LYS A 48 -8.11 9.36 -2.78
CA LYS A 48 -7.48 8.43 -3.75
C LYS A 48 -7.04 9.09 -5.05
N THR A 49 -7.54 10.29 -5.33
CA THR A 49 -7.38 10.97 -6.63
C THR A 49 -6.76 12.37 -6.50
N CYS A 50 -6.44 12.81 -5.29
CA CYS A 50 -5.90 14.15 -5.04
C CYS A 50 -4.78 14.07 -3.98
N SER A 51 -3.53 14.06 -4.44
CA SER A 51 -2.35 13.95 -3.57
C SER A 51 -2.25 15.09 -2.55
N GLN A 52 -2.65 16.31 -2.92
CA GLN A 52 -2.64 17.44 -1.98
C GLN A 52 -3.58 17.19 -0.79
N LYS A 53 -4.77 16.64 -1.04
CA LYS A 53 -5.68 16.26 0.05
C LYS A 53 -5.12 15.11 0.88
N GLU A 54 -4.45 14.15 0.26
CA GLU A 54 -3.80 13.06 1.00
C GLU A 54 -2.71 13.60 1.94
N VAL A 55 -1.89 14.57 1.49
CA VAL A 55 -0.92 15.28 2.33
C VAL A 55 -1.60 16.00 3.49
N MET A 56 -2.75 16.65 3.26
CA MET A 56 -3.52 17.31 4.30
C MET A 56 -4.06 16.31 5.34
N PHE A 57 -4.60 15.18 4.89
CA PHE A 57 -5.08 14.10 5.77
C PHE A 57 -3.93 13.50 6.60
N LEU A 58 -2.76 13.26 6.00
CA LEU A 58 -1.59 12.81 6.75
C LEU A 58 -1.19 13.82 7.82
N GLY A 59 -1.33 15.13 7.54
CA GLY A 59 -1.09 16.18 8.52
C GLY A 59 -2.07 16.17 9.68
N GLU A 60 -3.37 16.13 9.39
CA GLU A 60 -4.40 16.06 10.42
C GLU A 60 -4.28 14.79 11.28
N ILE A 61 -3.92 13.66 10.67
CA ILE A 61 -3.69 12.42 11.41
C ILE A 61 -2.51 12.56 12.38
N GLU A 62 -1.42 13.21 11.99
CA GLU A 62 -0.30 13.48 12.90
C GLU A 62 -0.76 14.34 14.09
N GLU A 63 -1.48 15.44 13.84
CA GLU A 63 -2.02 16.31 14.91
C GLU A 63 -2.97 15.55 15.85
N ILE A 64 -3.76 14.60 15.33
CA ILE A 64 -4.62 13.73 16.16
C ILE A 64 -3.78 12.75 16.98
N LEU A 65 -2.71 12.20 16.40
CA LEU A 65 -1.81 11.29 17.11
C LEU A 65 -1.01 11.99 18.21
N ASP A 66 -0.77 13.30 18.14
CA ASP A 66 -0.10 14.05 19.21
C ASP A 66 -0.92 14.10 20.51
N VAL A 67 -2.23 13.94 20.42
CA VAL A 67 -3.16 13.99 21.57
C VAL A 67 -3.83 12.65 21.88
N ILE A 68 -3.48 11.58 21.17
CA ILE A 68 -4.12 10.28 21.33
C ILE A 68 -3.66 9.59 22.62
N GLU A 69 -4.57 8.98 23.38
CA GLU A 69 -4.17 8.07 24.46
C GLU A 69 -3.67 6.72 23.91
N PRO A 70 -2.65 6.08 24.52
CA PRO A 70 -2.15 4.77 24.07
C PRO A 70 -3.23 3.68 24.00
N THR A 71 -4.24 3.75 24.88
CA THR A 71 -5.38 2.81 24.90
C THR A 71 -6.28 2.96 23.68
N GLN A 72 -6.44 4.17 23.15
CA GLN A 72 -7.20 4.44 21.94
C GLN A 72 -6.37 4.11 20.69
N PHE A 73 -5.06 4.38 20.72
CA PHE A 73 -4.14 4.03 19.65
C PHE A 73 -4.19 2.54 19.29
N LYS A 74 -4.17 1.65 20.30
CA LYS A 74 -4.27 0.19 20.10
C LYS A 74 -5.53 -0.27 19.35
N LYS A 75 -6.60 0.53 19.33
CA LYS A 75 -7.84 0.21 18.59
C LYS A 75 -7.74 0.54 17.10
N ILE A 76 -6.84 1.45 16.73
CA ILE A 76 -6.70 2.00 15.38
C ILE A 76 -5.34 1.74 14.73
N GLU A 77 -4.34 1.26 15.48
CA GLU A 77 -2.97 1.04 15.01
C GLU A 77 -2.91 0.24 13.69
N GLU A 78 -3.58 -0.90 13.61
CA GLU A 78 -3.52 -1.76 12.43
C GLU A 78 -4.15 -1.11 11.18
N PRO A 79 -5.42 -0.65 11.20
CA PRO A 79 -6.00 -0.02 10.02
C PRO A 79 -5.29 1.28 9.64
N LEU A 80 -4.78 2.04 10.62
CA LEU A 80 -4.01 3.26 10.37
C LEU A 80 -2.70 2.94 9.67
N PHE A 81 -1.86 2.06 10.23
CA PHE A 81 -0.56 1.74 9.64
C PHE A 81 -0.69 0.97 8.32
N LYS A 82 -1.78 0.24 8.09
CA LYS A 82 -2.10 -0.30 6.75
C LYS A 82 -2.30 0.81 5.72
N GLN A 83 -2.84 1.97 6.12
CA GLN A 83 -3.00 3.13 5.24
C GLN A 83 -1.68 3.89 5.09
N ILE A 84 -0.96 4.15 6.18
CA ILE A 84 0.37 4.79 6.13
C ILE A 84 1.34 3.99 5.25
N SER A 85 1.34 2.66 5.36
CA SER A 85 2.13 1.75 4.50
C SER A 85 1.89 1.98 3.00
N LYS A 86 0.64 2.28 2.60
CA LYS A 86 0.29 2.63 1.21
C LYS A 86 0.78 4.02 0.83
N SER A 87 0.61 5.02 1.71
CA SER A 87 1.04 6.39 1.46
C SER A 87 2.57 6.49 1.36
N VAL A 88 3.32 5.75 2.18
CA VAL A 88 4.78 5.61 2.06
C VAL A 88 5.17 4.97 0.72
N SER A 89 4.39 3.98 0.24
CA SER A 89 4.57 3.34 -1.08
C SER A 89 4.11 4.18 -2.27
N SER A 90 3.62 5.40 -2.05
CA SER A 90 3.16 6.27 -3.12
C SER A 90 4.32 6.69 -4.03
N SER A 91 4.11 6.66 -5.35
CA SER A 91 5.07 7.22 -6.30
C SER A 91 5.13 8.75 -6.27
N HIS A 92 4.15 9.39 -5.61
CA HIS A 92 4.09 10.84 -5.45
C HIS A 92 4.94 11.26 -4.25
N PHE A 93 6.10 11.88 -4.51
CA PHE A 93 7.11 12.13 -3.48
C PHE A 93 6.59 12.91 -2.26
N GLN A 94 5.74 13.93 -2.44
CA GLN A 94 5.21 14.71 -1.30
C GLN A 94 4.33 13.87 -0.36
N VAL A 95 3.64 12.85 -0.89
CA VAL A 95 2.80 11.96 -0.08
C VAL A 95 3.70 11.01 0.71
N ALA A 96 4.68 10.39 0.04
CA ALA A 96 5.62 9.49 0.67
C ALA A 96 6.47 10.20 1.75
N GLU A 97 7.00 11.38 1.43
CA GLU A 97 7.74 12.23 2.37
C GLU A 97 6.90 12.58 3.59
N ARG A 98 5.67 13.10 3.38
CA ARG A 98 4.79 13.50 4.48
C ARG A 98 4.46 12.33 5.41
N ALA A 99 4.28 11.13 4.86
CA ALA A 99 4.03 9.91 5.63
C ALA A 99 5.28 9.44 6.40
N LEU A 100 6.47 9.56 5.81
CA LEU A 100 7.73 9.20 6.47
C LEU A 100 8.10 10.14 7.62
N TYR A 101 7.63 11.40 7.61
CA TYR A 101 7.85 12.34 8.72
C TYR A 101 7.12 11.98 10.01
N PHE A 102 6.23 11.00 10.00
CA PHE A 102 5.66 10.45 11.25
C PHE A 102 6.75 9.89 12.18
N TRP A 103 7.87 9.42 11.63
CA TRP A 103 9.02 8.92 12.41
C TRP A 103 9.89 10.02 13.02
N ASN A 104 9.65 11.29 12.68
CA ASN A 104 10.35 12.42 13.31
C ASN A 104 9.62 12.89 14.58
N ASN A 105 8.38 12.47 14.79
CA ASN A 105 7.58 12.83 15.94
C ASN A 105 7.86 11.85 17.09
N GLU A 106 8.44 12.36 18.18
CA GLU A 106 8.87 11.55 19.33
C GLU A 106 7.69 10.80 19.98
N TYR A 107 6.51 11.42 20.04
CA TYR A 107 5.35 10.79 20.65
C TYR A 107 4.83 9.63 19.80
N ILE A 108 4.67 9.85 18.49
CA ILE A 108 4.32 8.78 17.55
C ILE A 108 5.35 7.66 17.58
N LEU A 109 6.64 8.00 17.66
CA LEU A 109 7.71 7.01 17.74
C LEU A 109 7.60 6.14 19.00
N SER A 110 7.27 6.73 20.14
CA SER A 110 7.02 5.98 21.39
C SER A 110 5.81 5.04 21.27
N LEU A 111 4.72 5.47 20.63
CA LEU A 111 3.55 4.63 20.37
C LEU A 111 3.89 3.45 19.43
N ILE A 112 4.76 3.69 18.43
CA ILE A 112 5.24 2.63 17.53
C ILE A 112 6.08 1.61 18.30
N GLU A 113 6.99 2.07 19.16
CA GLU A 113 7.87 1.20 19.94
C GLU A 113 7.08 0.27 20.87
N GLU A 114 6.09 0.80 21.60
CA GLU A 114 5.22 0.01 22.48
C GLU A 114 4.38 -1.06 21.75
N ASN A 115 4.18 -0.91 20.44
CA ASN A 115 3.32 -1.78 19.63
C ASN A 115 4.04 -2.37 18.41
N ILE A 116 5.37 -2.46 18.49
CA ILE A 116 6.24 -2.81 17.37
C ILE A 116 5.90 -4.17 16.74
N ASP A 117 5.47 -5.14 17.56
CA ASP A 117 5.16 -6.50 17.12
C ASP A 117 4.01 -6.56 16.09
N LYS A 118 3.11 -5.57 16.09
CA LYS A 118 2.03 -5.46 15.12
C LYS A 118 2.35 -4.48 13.99
N ILE A 119 2.99 -3.36 14.31
CA ILE A 119 3.25 -2.29 13.35
C ILE A 119 4.36 -2.68 12.37
N LEU A 120 5.44 -3.29 12.85
CA LEU A 120 6.59 -3.65 12.03
C LEU A 120 6.22 -4.58 10.88
N PRO A 121 5.48 -5.70 11.07
CA PRO A 121 5.04 -6.55 9.96
C PRO A 121 4.19 -5.84 8.89
N ILE A 122 3.40 -4.83 9.27
CA ILE A 122 2.54 -4.06 8.35
C ILE A 122 3.36 -3.09 7.49
N MET A 123 4.37 -2.46 8.09
CA MET A 123 5.19 -1.45 7.43
C MET A 123 6.35 -2.05 6.64
N PHE A 124 6.90 -3.18 7.11
CA PHE A 124 8.17 -3.73 6.60
C PHE A 124 8.16 -3.96 5.08
N GLY A 125 7.16 -4.66 4.55
CA GLY A 125 7.12 -5.03 3.13
C GLY A 125 7.14 -3.80 2.20
N SER A 126 6.40 -2.76 2.56
CA SER A 126 6.36 -1.49 1.83
C SER A 126 7.71 -0.77 1.89
N LEU A 127 8.23 -0.52 3.09
CA LEU A 127 9.50 0.17 3.29
C LEU A 127 10.67 -0.56 2.59
N TYR A 128 10.74 -1.88 2.75
CA TYR A 128 11.81 -2.71 2.17
C TYR A 128 11.76 -2.77 0.63
N LYS A 129 10.57 -2.62 0.04
CA LYS A 129 10.42 -2.49 -1.42
C LYS A 129 10.89 -1.11 -1.90
N ILE A 130 10.41 -0.05 -1.25
CA ILE A 130 10.67 1.35 -1.65
C ILE A 130 12.15 1.68 -1.53
N SER A 131 12.85 1.14 -0.52
CA SER A 131 14.30 1.35 -0.34
C SER A 131 15.16 0.87 -1.53
N LYS A 132 14.59 0.04 -2.42
CA LYS A 132 15.26 -0.50 -3.61
C LYS A 132 14.70 0.04 -4.92
N GLU A 133 13.42 0.37 -4.96
CA GLU A 133 12.68 0.60 -6.22
C GLU A 133 12.21 2.05 -6.40
N HIS A 134 12.33 2.92 -5.40
CA HIS A 134 11.82 4.29 -5.51
C HIS A 134 12.72 5.19 -6.36
N TRP A 135 12.11 6.00 -7.22
CA TRP A 135 12.81 6.86 -8.18
C TRP A 135 13.50 8.07 -7.54
N ASN A 136 12.92 8.60 -6.46
CA ASN A 136 13.45 9.75 -5.73
C ASN A 136 14.40 9.30 -4.60
N GLN A 137 15.67 9.74 -4.69
CA GLN A 137 16.73 9.36 -3.75
C GLN A 137 16.52 9.91 -2.32
N THR A 138 15.87 11.07 -2.17
CA THR A 138 15.55 11.62 -0.84
C THR A 138 14.59 10.70 -0.10
N ILE A 139 13.56 10.19 -0.80
CA ILE A 139 12.61 9.23 -0.22
C ILE A 139 13.33 7.94 0.17
N VAL A 140 14.23 7.45 -0.69
CA VAL A 140 15.06 6.27 -0.39
C VAL A 140 15.87 6.48 0.90
N ALA A 141 16.50 7.64 1.07
CA ALA A 141 17.25 7.96 2.29
C ALA A 141 16.36 8.01 3.54
N LEU A 142 15.20 8.66 3.45
CA LEU A 142 14.22 8.69 4.55
C LEU A 142 13.76 7.27 4.93
N VAL A 143 13.48 6.43 3.95
CA VAL A 143 13.09 5.02 4.18
C VAL A 143 14.22 4.24 4.86
N TYR A 144 15.49 4.45 4.48
CA TYR A 144 16.61 3.81 5.18
C TYR A 144 16.71 4.22 6.65
N ASN A 145 16.50 5.50 6.94
CA ASN A 145 16.46 5.98 8.33
C ASN A 145 15.34 5.29 9.11
N VAL A 146 14.12 5.23 8.54
CA VAL A 146 12.98 4.55 9.15
C VAL A 146 13.25 3.06 9.36
N LEU A 147 13.81 2.35 8.36
CA LEU A 147 14.16 0.93 8.48
C LEU A 147 15.20 0.71 9.59
N LYS A 148 16.19 1.59 9.72
CA LYS A 148 17.19 1.53 10.78
C LYS A 148 16.55 1.68 12.16
N THR A 149 15.68 2.68 12.35
CA THR A 149 14.95 2.89 13.60
C THR A 149 14.08 1.68 13.97
N LEU A 150 13.37 1.10 13.00
CA LEU A 150 12.57 -0.11 13.23
C LEU A 150 13.42 -1.34 13.61
N MET A 151 14.62 -1.47 13.05
CA MET A 151 15.58 -2.51 13.42
C MET A 151 16.14 -2.30 14.83
N GLU A 152 16.37 -1.05 15.24
CA GLU A 152 16.80 -0.72 16.61
C GLU A 152 15.71 -1.06 17.65
N MET A 153 14.42 -0.89 17.31
CA MET A 153 13.29 -1.24 18.18
C MET A 153 13.11 -2.76 18.36
N ASN A 154 13.18 -3.54 17.28
CA ASN A 154 13.05 -5.01 17.37
C ASN A 154 13.83 -5.72 16.25
N GLY A 155 15.15 -5.86 16.46
CA GLY A 155 16.05 -6.46 15.47
C GLY A 155 15.73 -7.92 15.13
N LYS A 156 15.29 -8.72 16.10
CA LYS A 156 14.93 -10.13 15.85
C LYS A 156 13.73 -10.23 14.90
N LEU A 157 12.66 -9.51 15.18
CA LEU A 157 11.48 -9.49 14.31
C LEU A 157 11.83 -8.93 12.92
N PHE A 158 12.69 -7.92 12.86
CA PHE A 158 13.17 -7.35 11.60
C PHE A 158 13.91 -8.38 10.74
N ASP A 159 14.79 -9.19 11.33
CA ASP A 159 15.53 -10.25 10.65
C ASP A 159 14.62 -11.38 10.16
N ASP A 160 13.65 -11.78 10.99
CA ASP A 160 12.63 -12.79 10.65
C ASP A 160 11.79 -12.32 9.45
N LEU A 161 11.33 -11.07 9.47
CA LEU A 161 10.57 -10.45 8.37
C LEU A 161 11.42 -10.31 7.10
N THR A 162 12.70 -9.95 7.23
CA THR A 162 13.62 -9.87 6.09
C THR A 162 13.79 -11.22 5.41
N SER A 163 13.93 -12.29 6.20
CA SER A 163 14.07 -13.66 5.71
C SER A 163 12.78 -14.14 5.03
N SER A 164 11.64 -13.93 5.68
CA SER A 164 10.31 -14.27 5.14
C SER A 164 10.02 -13.52 3.82
N TYR A 165 10.32 -12.22 3.76
CA TYR A 165 10.12 -11.40 2.56
C TYR A 165 10.97 -11.88 1.38
N LYS A 166 12.24 -12.20 1.63
CA LYS A 166 13.12 -12.77 0.59
C LYS A 166 12.59 -14.12 0.08
N ALA A 167 12.13 -14.99 0.97
CA ALA A 167 11.57 -16.28 0.60
C ALA A 167 10.29 -16.15 -0.24
N GLU A 168 9.35 -15.28 0.16
CA GLU A 168 8.12 -15.06 -0.60
C GLU A 168 8.43 -14.44 -1.97
N ARG A 169 9.37 -13.49 -2.07
CA ARG A 169 9.80 -12.93 -3.37
C ARG A 169 10.38 -13.99 -4.31
N GLN A 170 11.15 -14.95 -3.82
CA GLN A 170 11.65 -16.05 -4.65
C GLN A 170 10.52 -16.98 -5.10
N ARG A 171 9.56 -17.25 -4.20
CA ARG A 171 8.38 -18.05 -4.50
C ARG A 171 7.48 -17.37 -5.54
N GLU A 172 7.27 -16.07 -5.46
CA GLU A 172 6.54 -15.26 -6.45
C GLU A 172 7.20 -15.35 -7.83
N LYS A 173 8.52 -15.14 -7.91
CA LYS A 173 9.28 -15.25 -9.17
C LYS A 173 9.15 -16.65 -9.79
N LYS A 174 9.23 -17.71 -8.97
CA LYS A 174 9.05 -19.08 -9.47
C LYS A 174 7.65 -19.30 -10.04
N LYS A 175 6.60 -18.84 -9.35
CA LYS A 175 5.21 -18.93 -9.83
C LYS A 175 4.98 -18.12 -11.12
N GLU A 176 5.68 -17.01 -11.29
CA GLU A 176 5.63 -16.19 -12.50
C GLU A 176 6.25 -16.93 -13.69
N LEU A 177 7.43 -17.52 -13.51
CA LEU A 177 8.07 -18.37 -14.53
C LEU A 177 7.21 -19.57 -14.91
N GLU A 178 6.65 -20.28 -13.94
CA GLU A 178 5.72 -21.40 -14.19
C GLU A 178 4.50 -20.93 -14.99
N ARG A 179 3.98 -19.74 -14.70
CA ARG A 179 2.86 -19.14 -15.45
C ARG A 179 3.25 -18.81 -16.89
N GLU A 180 4.42 -18.23 -17.10
CA GLU A 180 4.93 -17.94 -18.45
C GLU A 180 5.11 -19.21 -19.28
N GLU A 181 5.65 -20.28 -18.69
CA GLU A 181 5.79 -21.57 -19.36
C GLU A 181 4.44 -22.18 -19.75
N LEU A 182 3.45 -22.10 -18.87
CA LEU A 182 2.09 -22.54 -19.17
C LEU A 182 1.46 -21.74 -20.31
N TRP A 183 1.68 -20.41 -20.35
CA TRP A 183 1.21 -19.57 -21.45
C TRP A 183 1.88 -19.92 -22.78
N LYS A 184 3.21 -20.15 -22.79
CA LYS A 184 3.94 -20.58 -24.00
C LYS A 184 3.41 -21.91 -24.54
N LYS A 185 3.22 -22.91 -23.66
CA LYS A 185 2.62 -24.19 -24.04
C LYS A 185 1.21 -24.03 -24.62
N LEU A 186 0.41 -23.12 -24.08
CA LEU A 186 -0.92 -22.84 -24.60
C LEU A 186 -0.87 -22.23 -26.02
N GLU A 187 0.07 -21.33 -26.27
CA GLU A 187 0.29 -20.75 -27.60
C GLU A 187 0.76 -21.80 -28.62
N GLU A 188 1.71 -22.66 -28.23
CA GLU A 188 2.19 -23.77 -29.06
C GLU A 188 1.05 -24.74 -29.43
N LEU A 189 0.20 -25.11 -28.45
CA LEU A 189 -0.95 -25.98 -28.69
C LEU A 189 -1.99 -25.34 -29.61
N LYS A 190 -2.22 -24.01 -29.49
CA LYS A 190 -3.09 -23.27 -30.41
C LYS A 190 -2.53 -23.28 -31.83
N LEU A 191 -1.23 -23.02 -31.99
CA LEU A 191 -0.56 -23.03 -33.28
C LEU A 191 -0.62 -24.41 -33.93
N LYS A 192 -0.34 -25.47 -33.17
CA LYS A 192 -0.42 -26.86 -33.64
C LYS A 192 -1.82 -27.23 -34.12
N LYS A 193 -2.86 -26.89 -33.35
CA LYS A 193 -4.27 -27.12 -33.76
C LYS A 193 -4.66 -26.33 -35.02
N ALA A 194 -4.13 -25.11 -35.19
CA ALA A 194 -4.38 -24.31 -36.39
C ALA A 194 -3.72 -24.93 -37.63
N LEU A 195 -2.47 -25.40 -37.50
CA LEU A 195 -1.74 -26.15 -38.54
C LEU A 195 -2.45 -27.47 -38.90
N GLU A 196 -2.90 -28.23 -37.91
CA GLU A 196 -3.66 -29.48 -38.13
C GLU A 196 -4.97 -29.22 -38.88
N LYS A 197 -5.68 -28.13 -38.56
CA LYS A 197 -6.89 -27.72 -39.31
C LYS A 197 -6.56 -27.32 -40.76
N GLN A 198 -5.49 -26.56 -40.98
CA GLN A 198 -5.08 -26.19 -42.35
C GLN A 198 -4.68 -27.41 -43.18
N ASN A 199 -3.87 -28.32 -42.63
CA ASN A 199 -3.46 -29.54 -43.32
C ASN A 199 -4.65 -30.45 -43.62
N SER A 200 -5.62 -30.56 -42.70
CA SER A 200 -6.84 -31.34 -42.93
C SER A 200 -7.72 -30.72 -44.02
N ALA A 201 -7.85 -29.39 -44.06
CA ALA A 201 -8.59 -28.69 -45.12
C ALA A 201 -7.90 -28.83 -46.50
N TYR A 202 -6.57 -28.77 -46.54
CA TYR A 202 -5.80 -28.96 -47.76
C TYR A 202 -5.93 -30.39 -48.32
N ASN A 203 -5.84 -31.41 -47.45
CA ASN A 203 -6.05 -32.81 -47.85
C ASN A 203 -7.48 -33.09 -48.33
N MET A 204 -8.49 -32.52 -47.68
CA MET A 204 -9.88 -32.63 -48.17
C MET A 204 -10.05 -32.03 -49.57
N HIS A 205 -9.42 -30.89 -49.83
CA HIS A 205 -9.51 -30.24 -51.13
C HIS A 205 -8.78 -31.02 -52.24
N SER A 206 -7.63 -31.64 -51.93
CA SER A 206 -6.88 -32.45 -52.90
C SER A 206 -7.61 -33.76 -53.27
N ILE A 207 -8.30 -34.37 -52.31
CA ILE A 207 -9.12 -35.57 -52.53
C ILE A 207 -10.30 -35.25 -53.45
N LEU A 208 -11.01 -34.14 -53.20
CA LEU A 208 -12.13 -33.68 -54.04
C LEU A 208 -11.71 -33.32 -55.47
N SER A 209 -10.53 -32.74 -55.66
CA SER A 209 -10.00 -32.46 -57.01
C SER A 209 -9.57 -33.71 -57.76
N ASN A 210 -9.12 -34.76 -57.07
CA ASN A 210 -8.74 -36.02 -57.72
C ASN A 210 -9.95 -36.87 -58.10
N THR A 211 -11.05 -36.84 -57.33
CA THR A 211 -12.30 -37.55 -57.66
C THR A 211 -13.12 -36.88 -58.76
N SER A 212 -12.74 -35.68 -59.21
CA SER A 212 -13.44 -34.94 -60.28
C SER A 212 -12.79 -35.12 -61.67
N ASN A 213 -11.69 -35.88 -61.76
CA ASN A 213 -10.91 -36.12 -62.98
C ASN A 213 -10.97 -37.58 -63.48
N GLU A 214 -11.88 -38.40 -62.95
CA GLU A 214 -12.30 -39.70 -63.50
C GLU A 214 -13.74 -39.59 -64.04
#